data_AF-A0A1J4WRU5-F1
#
_entry.id   AF-A0A1J4WRU5-F1
#
_cell.length_a   1.000
_cell.length_b   1.000
_cell.length_c   1.000
_cell.angle_alpha   90.00
_cell.angle_beta   90.00
_cell.angle_gamma   90.00
#
_symmetry.space_group_name_H-M   'P 1'
#
loop_
_entity.id
_entity.type
_entity.pdbx_description
1 polymer ?
#
loop_
_entity_poly.entity_id
_entity_poly.type
_entity_poly.pdbx_seq_one_letter_code
_entity_poly.pdbx_strand_id
1 'polypeptide(L)'
;MANQKLIASIRKLLDSGYSEERIVQTFVDIGYPIDDVHSAISDARKIVSHSASGSVANAVASMKNPVFSGSNFGFISLILAVAGLILGAMGFFFLIPIAVILGVVALYKRAQGLGIAITIVIIISFVFNWYFLWASGLEQPLYLFLAYFNLVGVLVLITFVFWNNWGRKKPNISEAK
;
A
#
# COMPACT_ATOMS: atom_id res chain seq x y z
N MET A 1 -3.49 -37.06 -13.67
CA MET A 1 -3.22 -36.50 -12.33
C MET A 1 -1.95 -35.68 -12.44
N ALA A 2 -2.05 -34.35 -12.38
CA ALA A 2 -0.87 -33.48 -12.48
C ALA A 2 0.12 -33.80 -11.36
N ASN A 3 1.41 -33.91 -11.71
CA ASN A 3 2.47 -34.27 -10.78
C ASN A 3 2.59 -33.19 -9.69
N GLN A 4 2.41 -33.54 -8.41
CA GLN A 4 2.49 -32.57 -7.31
C GLN A 4 3.83 -31.82 -7.26
N LYS A 5 4.92 -32.45 -7.74
CA LYS A 5 6.22 -31.77 -7.89
C LYS A 5 6.19 -30.66 -8.94
N LEU A 6 5.44 -30.86 -10.03
CA LEU A 6 5.28 -29.86 -11.10
C LEU A 6 4.52 -28.64 -10.58
N ILE A 7 3.41 -28.86 -9.85
CA ILE A 7 2.61 -27.79 -9.24
C ILE A 7 3.45 -26.96 -8.26
N ALA A 8 4.28 -27.61 -7.42
CA ALA A 8 5.14 -26.91 -6.46
C ALA A 8 6.22 -26.04 -7.15
N SER A 9 6.82 -26.52 -8.24
CA SER A 9 7.82 -25.78 -9.00
C SER A 9 7.20 -24.58 -9.76
N ILE A 10 6.04 -24.77 -10.38
CA ILE A 10 5.29 -23.71 -11.06
C ILE A 10 4.89 -22.62 -10.05
N ARG A 11 4.43 -23.00 -8.85
CA ARG A 11 4.10 -22.06 -7.77
C ARG A 11 5.30 -21.18 -7.38
N LYS A 12 6.48 -21.77 -7.19
CA LYS A 12 7.70 -21.02 -6.85
C LYS A 12 8.06 -19.98 -7.92
N LEU A 13 7.87 -20.31 -9.19
CA LEU A 13 8.15 -19.41 -10.30
C LEU A 13 7.12 -18.27 -10.40
N LEU A 14 5.84 -18.58 -10.18
CA LEU A 14 4.77 -17.58 -10.08
C LEU A 14 5.00 -16.61 -8.90
N ASP A 15 5.34 -17.14 -7.72
CA ASP A 15 5.68 -16.33 -6.54
C ASP A 15 6.93 -15.46 -6.76
N SER A 16 7.81 -15.86 -7.70
CA SER A 16 9.02 -15.10 -8.08
C SER A 16 8.75 -14.05 -9.19
N GLY A 17 7.51 -13.89 -9.64
CA GLY A 17 7.12 -12.88 -10.63
C GLY A 17 7.41 -13.23 -12.10
N TYR A 18 7.64 -14.50 -12.43
CA TYR A 18 7.81 -14.93 -13.83
C TYR A 18 6.48 -14.88 -14.58
N SER A 19 6.51 -14.45 -15.85
CA SER A 19 5.32 -14.48 -16.72
C SER A 19 4.91 -15.92 -17.03
N GLU A 20 3.60 -16.17 -17.11
CA GLU A 20 3.04 -17.50 -17.40
C GLU A 20 3.59 -18.07 -18.71
N GLU A 21 3.75 -17.24 -19.74
CA GLU A 21 4.36 -17.63 -21.03
C GLU A 21 5.78 -18.18 -20.85
N ARG A 22 6.60 -17.54 -20.01
CA ARG A 22 7.97 -18.01 -19.73
C ARG A 22 7.96 -19.34 -18.97
N ILE A 23 7.04 -19.51 -18.03
CA ILE A 23 6.90 -20.74 -17.26
C ILE A 23 6.48 -21.89 -18.19
N VAL A 24 5.47 -21.67 -19.03
CA VAL A 24 5.02 -22.65 -20.02
C VAL A 24 6.17 -23.03 -20.93
N GLN A 25 6.87 -22.07 -21.53
CA GLN A 25 8.01 -22.32 -22.41
C GLN A 25 9.09 -23.16 -21.70
N THR A 26 9.44 -22.82 -20.47
CA THR A 26 10.48 -23.51 -19.70
C THR A 26 10.13 -24.98 -19.45
N PHE A 27 8.89 -25.30 -19.09
CA PHE A 27 8.50 -26.70 -18.83
C PHE A 27 8.30 -27.50 -20.12
N VAL A 28 7.84 -26.86 -21.19
CA VAL A 28 7.71 -27.49 -22.51
C VAL A 28 9.08 -27.85 -23.08
N ASP A 29 10.08 -26.96 -22.92
CA ASP A 29 11.47 -27.20 -23.35
C ASP A 29 12.12 -28.37 -22.59
N ILE A 30 11.66 -28.67 -21.36
CA ILE A 30 12.10 -29.81 -20.54
C ILE A 30 11.32 -31.10 -20.88
N GLY A 31 10.39 -31.03 -21.84
CA GLY A 31 9.65 -32.19 -22.35
C GLY A 31 8.33 -32.48 -21.64
N TYR A 32 7.76 -31.52 -20.91
CA TYR A 32 6.43 -31.69 -20.34
C TYR A 32 5.33 -31.41 -21.39
N PRO A 33 4.22 -32.19 -21.40
CA PRO A 33 3.08 -31.92 -22.26
C PRO A 33 2.45 -30.55 -21.94
N ILE A 34 2.15 -29.77 -22.97
CA ILE A 34 1.53 -28.44 -22.85
C ILE A 34 0.23 -28.47 -22.02
N ASP A 35 -0.57 -29.52 -22.18
CA ASP A 35 -1.86 -29.65 -21.51
C ASP A 35 -1.70 -29.88 -20.00
N ASP A 36 -0.67 -30.63 -19.59
CA ASP A 36 -0.34 -30.89 -18.20
C ASP A 36 0.20 -29.63 -17.49
N VAL A 37 0.96 -28.81 -18.21
CA VAL A 37 1.51 -27.54 -17.68
C VAL A 37 0.39 -26.52 -17.45
N HIS A 38 -0.53 -26.34 -18.42
CA HIS A 38 -1.66 -25.43 -18.26
C HIS A 38 -2.61 -25.85 -17.12
N SER A 39 -2.87 -27.16 -17.01
CA SER A 39 -3.66 -27.72 -15.90
C SER A 39 -3.00 -27.44 -14.55
N ALA A 40 -1.68 -27.63 -14.45
CA ALA A 40 -0.91 -27.36 -13.24
C ALA A 40 -0.84 -25.87 -12.86
N ILE A 41 -0.79 -24.95 -13.84
CA ILE A 41 -0.86 -23.50 -13.62
C ILE A 41 -2.23 -23.11 -13.04
N SER A 42 -3.32 -23.63 -13.62
CA SER A 42 -4.69 -23.39 -13.12
C SER A 42 -4.86 -23.84 -11.67
N ASP A 43 -4.34 -25.03 -11.33
CA ASP A 43 -4.40 -25.56 -9.96
C ASP A 43 -3.50 -24.77 -8.99
N ALA A 44 -2.30 -24.36 -9.43
CA ALA A 44 -1.42 -23.50 -8.65
C ALA A 44 -2.09 -22.15 -8.33
N ARG A 45 -2.80 -21.54 -9.28
CA ARG A 45 -3.57 -20.29 -9.08
C ARG A 45 -4.67 -20.45 -8.03
N LYS A 46 -5.44 -21.55 -8.09
CA LYS A 46 -6.48 -21.84 -7.10
C LYS A 46 -5.93 -21.97 -5.68
N ILE A 47 -4.71 -22.50 -5.52
CA ILE A 47 -4.06 -22.63 -4.21
C ILE A 47 -3.54 -21.28 -3.72
N VAL A 48 -2.95 -20.46 -4.60
CA VAL A 48 -2.50 -19.10 -4.27
C VAL A 48 -3.67 -18.21 -3.83
N SER A 49 -4.83 -18.32 -4.50
CA SER A 49 -6.02 -17.55 -4.12
C SER A 49 -6.59 -17.95 -2.75
N HIS A 50 -6.53 -19.24 -2.36
CA HIS A 50 -6.97 -19.69 -1.04
C HIS A 50 -5.96 -19.38 0.08
N SER A 51 -4.65 -19.43 -0.20
CA SER A 51 -3.61 -19.11 0.79
C SER A 51 -3.55 -17.61 1.10
N ALA A 52 -3.86 -16.74 0.13
CA ALA A 52 -3.95 -15.30 0.33
C ALA A 52 -5.18 -14.92 1.18
N SER A 53 -6.35 -15.53 0.94
CA SER A 53 -7.55 -15.30 1.75
C SER A 53 -7.44 -15.87 3.18
N GLY A 54 -6.78 -17.02 3.35
CA GLY A 54 -6.56 -17.63 4.67
C GLY A 54 -5.57 -16.87 5.57
N SER A 55 -4.51 -16.30 4.98
CA SER A 55 -3.54 -15.47 5.72
C SER A 55 -4.16 -14.17 6.23
N VAL A 56 -5.01 -13.53 5.40
CA VAL A 56 -5.74 -12.31 5.79
C VAL A 56 -6.80 -12.61 6.84
N ALA A 57 -7.56 -13.70 6.70
CA ALA A 57 -8.56 -14.10 7.69
C ALA A 57 -7.93 -14.45 9.06
N ASN A 58 -6.76 -15.11 9.09
CA ASN A 58 -6.04 -15.39 10.33
C ASN A 58 -5.41 -14.13 10.95
N ALA A 59 -4.92 -13.19 10.13
CA ALA A 59 -4.42 -11.90 10.63
C ALA A 59 -5.55 -11.06 11.25
N VAL A 60 -6.74 -11.08 10.66
CA VAL A 60 -7.94 -10.39 11.18
C VAL A 60 -8.50 -11.10 12.42
N ALA A 61 -8.51 -12.43 12.46
CA ALA A 61 -8.94 -13.20 13.63
C ALA A 61 -8.00 -13.01 14.84
N SER A 62 -6.69 -12.88 14.59
CA SER A 62 -5.70 -12.52 15.62
C SER A 62 -5.81 -11.07 16.12
N MET A 63 -6.58 -10.19 15.46
CA MET A 63 -6.82 -8.81 15.91
C MET A 63 -8.07 -8.67 16.79
N LYS A 64 -8.83 -9.74 17.05
CA LYS A 64 -10.10 -9.64 17.79
C LYS A 64 -9.92 -9.43 19.31
N ASN A 65 -8.70 -9.47 19.83
CA ASN A 65 -8.39 -9.15 21.23
C ASN A 65 -7.11 -8.31 21.38
N PRO A 66 -7.17 -6.98 21.39
CA PRO A 66 -6.17 -6.18 22.06
C PRO A 66 -6.78 -5.56 23.31
N VAL A 67 -6.56 -6.21 24.46
CA VAL A 67 -6.68 -5.55 25.77
C VAL A 67 -5.42 -4.71 25.95
N PHE A 68 -5.33 -3.52 25.35
CA PHE A 68 -4.15 -2.66 25.56
C PHE A 68 -4.51 -1.18 25.65
N SER A 69 -4.53 -0.71 26.90
CA SER A 69 -4.66 0.69 27.34
C SER A 69 -3.31 1.41 27.19
N GLY A 70 -3.24 2.46 26.39
CA GLY A 70 -2.04 3.31 26.29
C GLY A 70 -2.08 4.31 25.12
N SER A 71 -2.18 5.60 25.44
CA SER A 71 -2.39 6.74 24.52
C SER A 71 -1.34 6.96 23.41
N ASN A 72 -0.26 6.16 23.35
CA ASN A 72 0.83 6.32 22.38
C ASN A 72 0.90 5.21 21.31
N PHE A 73 0.06 4.16 21.43
CA PHE A 73 0.09 3.04 20.49
C PHE A 73 -0.79 3.23 19.25
N GLY A 74 -1.74 4.17 19.27
CA GLY A 74 -2.53 4.53 18.08
C GLY A 74 -1.68 4.98 16.90
N PHE A 75 -0.50 5.56 17.17
CA PHE A 75 0.43 6.01 16.14
C PHE A 75 1.19 4.85 15.49
N ILE A 76 1.62 3.87 16.29
CA ILE A 76 2.33 2.68 15.81
C ILE A 76 1.38 1.78 15.02
N SER A 77 0.15 1.59 15.49
CA SER A 77 -0.87 0.82 14.77
C SER A 77 -1.36 1.52 13.50
N LEU A 78 -1.39 2.86 13.46
CA LEU A 78 -1.63 3.62 12.24
C LEU A 78 -0.48 3.43 11.23
N ILE A 79 0.77 3.52 11.68
CA ILE A 79 1.93 3.30 10.81
C ILE A 79 1.97 1.87 10.28
N LEU A 80 1.70 0.86 11.12
CA LEU A 80 1.61 -0.54 10.70
C LEU A 80 0.43 -0.80 9.77
N ALA A 81 -0.72 -0.16 9.99
CA ALA A 81 -1.88 -0.26 9.10
C ALA A 81 -1.57 0.38 7.73
N VAL A 82 -0.90 1.54 7.71
CA VAL A 82 -0.43 2.18 6.48
C VAL A 82 0.63 1.32 5.78
N ALA A 83 1.58 0.74 6.53
CA ALA A 83 2.59 -0.18 6.00
C ALA A 83 1.99 -1.48 5.43
N GLY A 84 0.95 -2.03 6.07
CA GLY A 84 0.20 -3.18 5.55
C GLY A 84 -0.60 -2.85 4.29
N LEU A 85 -1.07 -1.60 4.17
CA LEU A 85 -1.79 -1.10 3.01
C LEU A 85 -0.84 -0.87 1.80
N ILE A 86 0.43 -0.50 2.07
CA ILE A 86 1.51 -0.36 1.07
C ILE A 86 1.80 -1.69 0.32
N LEU A 87 1.55 -2.84 0.94
CA LEU A 87 1.76 -4.15 0.29
C LEU A 87 0.70 -4.47 -0.79
N GLY A 88 -0.41 -3.74 -0.83
CA GLY A 88 -1.39 -3.78 -1.91
C GLY A 88 -1.11 -2.71 -2.96
N ALA A 89 0.01 -2.84 -3.68
CA ALA A 89 0.52 -1.80 -4.59
C ALA A 89 -0.52 -1.26 -5.58
N MET A 90 -1.48 -2.05 -6.07
CA MET A 90 -2.55 -1.54 -6.94
C MET A 90 -3.70 -0.83 -6.21
N GLY A 91 -3.98 -1.17 -4.95
CA GLY A 91 -5.07 -0.58 -4.17
C GLY A 91 -4.71 0.76 -3.51
N PHE A 92 -3.43 0.95 -3.16
CA PHE A 92 -2.94 2.17 -2.50
C PHE A 92 -3.13 3.43 -3.37
N PHE A 93 -3.02 3.27 -4.68
CA PHE A 93 -3.14 4.34 -5.67
C PHE A 93 -4.50 5.05 -5.67
N PHE A 94 -5.59 4.34 -5.36
CA PHE A 94 -6.94 4.94 -5.22
C PHE A 94 -7.19 5.60 -3.87
N LEU A 95 -6.40 5.27 -2.85
CA LEU A 95 -6.58 5.77 -1.50
C LEU A 95 -5.86 7.10 -1.27
N ILE A 96 -4.88 7.45 -2.10
CA ILE A 96 -4.17 8.73 -2.03
C ILE A 96 -5.13 9.93 -2.17
N PRO A 97 -6.01 10.04 -3.19
CA PRO A 97 -6.98 11.13 -3.27
C PRO A 97 -7.86 11.26 -2.03
N ILE A 98 -8.32 10.13 -1.49
CA ILE A 98 -9.17 10.09 -0.31
C ILE A 98 -8.38 10.58 0.92
N ALA A 99 -7.14 10.10 1.09
CA ALA A 99 -6.27 10.50 2.18
C ALA A 99 -5.93 12.00 2.13
N VAL A 100 -5.70 12.57 0.94
CA VAL A 100 -5.50 14.03 0.78
C VAL A 100 -6.73 14.80 1.25
N ILE A 101 -7.94 14.40 0.82
CA ILE A 101 -9.20 15.03 1.25
C ILE A 101 -9.36 14.93 2.77
N LEU A 102 -9.16 13.74 3.35
CA LEU A 102 -9.25 13.52 4.80
C LEU A 102 -8.22 14.36 5.56
N GLY A 103 -7.00 14.49 5.04
CA GLY A 103 -5.95 15.34 5.61
C GLY A 103 -6.35 16.81 5.63
N VAL A 104 -6.89 17.33 4.52
CA VAL A 104 -7.39 18.71 4.43
C VAL A 104 -8.55 18.92 5.41
N VAL A 105 -9.52 18.01 5.46
CA VAL A 105 -10.65 18.10 6.39
C VAL A 105 -10.19 18.05 7.85
N ALA A 106 -9.22 17.18 8.18
CA ALA A 106 -8.66 17.10 9.53
C ALA A 106 -7.94 18.40 9.93
N LEU A 107 -7.13 18.97 9.02
CA LEU A 107 -6.45 20.24 9.24
C LEU A 107 -7.44 21.41 9.38
N TYR A 108 -8.50 21.42 8.56
CA TYR A 108 -9.57 22.42 8.60
C TYR A 108 -10.36 22.36 9.92
N LYS A 109 -10.71 21.15 10.40
CA LYS A 109 -11.39 20.93 11.70
C LYS A 109 -10.48 21.09 12.92
N ARG A 110 -9.25 21.61 12.75
CA ARG A 110 -8.24 21.81 13.81
C ARG A 110 -7.77 20.52 14.51
N ALA A 111 -8.01 19.34 13.92
CA ALA A 111 -7.47 18.07 14.38
C ALA A 111 -5.99 17.93 13.92
N GLN A 112 -5.12 18.78 14.45
CA GLN A 112 -3.75 18.94 13.94
C GLN A 112 -2.91 17.66 13.98
N GLY A 113 -3.01 16.88 15.06
CA GLY A 113 -2.24 15.62 15.16
C GLY A 113 -2.56 14.66 14.01
N LEU A 114 -3.85 14.49 13.71
CA LEU A 114 -4.31 13.63 12.62
C LEU A 114 -3.93 14.21 11.25
N GLY A 115 -4.14 15.50 11.04
CA GLY A 115 -3.81 16.18 9.78
C GLY A 115 -2.31 16.13 9.46
N ILE A 116 -1.45 16.37 10.46
CA ILE A 116 0.01 16.27 10.30
C ILE A 116 0.42 14.82 10.03
N ALA A 117 -0.15 13.85 10.74
CA ALA A 117 0.15 12.43 10.51
C ALA A 117 -0.18 12.01 9.07
N ILE A 118 -1.37 12.39 8.56
CA ILE A 118 -1.76 12.13 7.17
C ILE A 118 -0.78 12.81 6.20
N THR A 119 -0.39 14.05 6.47
CA THR A 119 0.58 14.79 5.65
C THR A 119 1.92 14.04 5.55
N ILE A 120 2.44 13.54 6.66
CA ILE A 120 3.68 12.74 6.70
C ILE A 120 3.53 11.46 5.85
N VAL A 121 2.42 10.75 5.99
CA VAL A 121 2.14 9.53 5.22
C VAL A 121 2.11 9.82 3.71
N ILE A 122 1.46 10.90 3.29
CA ILE A 122 1.42 11.32 1.88
C ILE A 122 2.82 11.68 1.38
N ILE A 123 3.64 12.40 2.16
CA ILE A 123 5.03 12.72 1.79
C ILE A 123 5.85 11.45 1.59
N ILE A 124 5.80 10.51 2.54
CA ILE A 124 6.50 9.22 2.42
C ILE A 124 6.02 8.47 1.17
N SER A 125 4.71 8.42 0.95
CA SER A 125 4.13 7.76 -0.23
C SER A 125 4.59 8.41 -1.53
N PHE A 126 4.72 9.74 -1.56
CA PHE A 126 5.26 10.46 -2.72
C PHE A 126 6.72 10.08 -2.99
N VAL A 127 7.57 10.06 -1.95
CA VAL A 127 8.99 9.67 -2.08
C VAL A 127 9.12 8.25 -2.61
N PHE A 128 8.35 7.29 -2.06
CA PHE A 128 8.35 5.91 -2.55
C PHE A 128 7.87 5.79 -4.00
N ASN A 129 6.79 6.50 -4.37
CA ASN A 129 6.27 6.46 -5.73
C ASN A 129 7.28 7.06 -6.72
N TRP A 130 7.95 8.15 -6.35
CA TRP A 130 9.00 8.76 -7.17
C TRP A 130 10.21 7.85 -7.34
N TYR A 131 10.66 7.23 -6.25
CA TYR A 131 11.74 6.24 -6.29
C TYR A 131 11.37 5.06 -7.18
N PHE A 132 10.14 4.56 -7.10
CA PHE A 132 9.66 3.44 -7.91
C PHE A 132 9.57 3.80 -9.40
N LEU A 133 9.07 4.99 -9.75
CA LEU A 133 9.08 5.51 -11.13
C LEU A 133 10.50 5.55 -11.70
N TRP A 134 11.45 6.07 -10.93
CA TRP A 134 12.85 6.16 -11.33
C TRP A 134 13.51 4.78 -11.46
N ALA A 135 13.28 3.89 -10.50
CA ALA A 135 13.89 2.56 -10.46
C ALA A 135 13.31 1.58 -11.48
N SER A 136 12.03 1.71 -11.83
CA SER A 136 11.36 0.80 -12.76
C SER A 136 11.53 1.20 -14.23
N GLY A 137 11.90 2.45 -14.52
CA GLY A 137 11.94 2.98 -15.89
C GLY A 137 10.57 2.93 -16.60
N LEU A 138 9.49 2.70 -15.85
CA LEU A 138 8.14 2.59 -16.38
C LEU A 138 7.57 3.99 -16.62
N GLU A 139 7.76 4.52 -17.82
CA GLU A 139 7.10 5.75 -18.29
C GLU A 139 5.61 5.53 -18.63
N GLN A 140 4.90 4.67 -17.89
CA GLN A 140 3.46 4.54 -18.17
C GLN A 140 2.74 5.81 -17.71
N PRO A 141 1.83 6.36 -18.55
CA PRO A 141 1.17 7.63 -18.30
C PRO A 141 0.36 7.63 -16.99
N LEU A 142 -0.14 6.46 -16.58
CA LEU A 142 -0.88 6.32 -15.33
C LEU A 142 0.03 6.59 -14.12
N TYR A 143 1.24 6.01 -14.04
CA TYR A 143 2.14 6.23 -12.89
C TYR A 143 2.61 7.68 -12.80
N LEU A 144 2.90 8.31 -13.94
CA LEU A 144 3.21 9.75 -14.03
C LEU A 144 2.06 10.60 -13.52
N PHE A 145 0.83 10.38 -14.00
CA PHE A 145 -0.36 11.10 -13.52
C PHE A 145 -0.51 11.00 -11.99
N LEU A 146 -0.35 9.79 -11.43
CA LEU A 146 -0.45 9.58 -9.99
C LEU A 146 0.67 10.24 -9.20
N ALA A 147 1.91 10.24 -9.71
CA ALA A 147 3.01 10.95 -9.07
C ALA A 147 2.76 12.46 -9.01
N TYR A 148 2.28 13.05 -10.11
CA TYR A 148 1.90 14.46 -10.13
C TYR A 148 0.73 14.76 -9.20
N PHE A 149 -0.29 13.90 -9.18
CA PHE A 149 -1.42 14.07 -8.26
C PHE A 149 -0.96 14.03 -6.80
N ASN A 150 -0.08 13.08 -6.46
CA ASN A 150 0.45 12.95 -5.10
C ASN A 150 1.32 14.18 -4.73
N LEU A 151 2.12 14.69 -5.67
CA LEU A 151 2.87 15.93 -5.49
C LEU A 151 1.95 17.12 -5.16
N VAL A 152 0.88 17.30 -5.95
CA VAL A 152 -0.11 18.36 -5.70
C VAL A 152 -0.76 18.19 -4.33
N GLY A 153 -1.13 16.95 -3.96
CA GLY A 153 -1.68 16.64 -2.64
C GLY A 153 -0.75 17.00 -1.48
N VAL A 154 0.55 16.68 -1.61
CA VAL A 154 1.58 17.08 -0.64
C VAL A 154 1.64 18.60 -0.50
N LEU A 155 1.70 19.34 -1.61
CA LEU A 155 1.77 20.80 -1.59
C LEU A 155 0.56 21.43 -0.91
N VAL A 156 -0.64 20.94 -1.19
CA VAL A 156 -1.89 21.40 -0.55
C VAL A 156 -1.85 21.16 0.95
N LEU A 157 -1.49 19.95 1.39
CA LEU A 157 -1.45 19.60 2.80
C LEU A 157 -0.39 20.41 3.57
N ILE A 158 0.80 20.57 3.01
CA ILE A 158 1.87 21.40 3.59
C ILE A 158 1.38 22.84 3.75
N THR A 159 0.75 23.41 2.71
CA THR A 159 0.19 24.76 2.76
C THR A 159 -0.82 24.91 3.90
N PHE A 160 -1.71 23.92 4.08
CA PHE A 160 -2.67 23.90 5.17
C PHE A 160 -2.02 23.77 6.56
N VAL A 161 -0.98 22.94 6.69
CA VAL A 161 -0.21 22.82 7.93
C VAL A 161 0.41 24.16 8.31
N PHE A 162 1.06 24.85 7.37
CA PHE A 162 1.65 26.16 7.59
C PHE A 162 0.60 27.22 7.93
N TRP A 163 -0.48 27.30 7.16
CA TRP A 163 -1.59 28.22 7.40
C TRP A 163 -2.16 28.07 8.82
N ASN A 164 -2.44 26.84 9.24
CA ASN A 164 -3.04 26.54 10.53
C ASN A 164 -2.08 26.81 11.71
N ASN A 165 -0.77 26.73 11.48
CA ASN A 165 0.24 27.08 12.47
C ASN A 165 0.49 28.59 12.56
N TRP A 166 0.42 29.32 11.45
CA TRP A 166 0.63 30.77 11.41
C TRP A 166 -0.51 31.56 12.09
N GLY A 167 -1.76 31.09 11.96
CA GLY A 167 -2.93 31.72 12.59
C GLY A 167 -2.97 31.64 14.12
N ARG A 168 -2.06 30.88 14.74
CA ARG A 168 -1.96 30.74 16.20
C ARG A 168 -0.95 31.72 16.81
N LYS A 169 -1.10 33.01 16.55
CA LYS A 169 -0.53 33.99 17.48
C LYS A 169 -1.30 33.85 18.80
N LYS A 170 -0.64 33.34 19.83
CA LYS A 170 -1.25 33.21 21.16
C LYS A 170 -1.71 34.61 21.61
N PRO A 171 -2.94 34.77 22.12
CA PRO A 171 -3.37 36.05 22.66
C PRO A 171 -2.37 36.47 23.74
N ASN A 172 -1.93 37.73 23.65
CA ASN A 172 -0.92 38.26 24.54
C ASN A 172 -1.51 38.26 25.96
N ILE A 173 -0.94 37.46 26.86
CA ILE A 173 -1.44 37.29 28.24
C ILE A 173 -1.40 38.63 29.01
N SER A 174 -0.71 39.63 28.48
CA SER A 174 -0.68 41.00 29.01
C SER A 174 -2.00 41.77 28.95
N GLU A 175 -3.00 41.30 28.18
CA GLU A 175 -4.33 41.95 28.10
C GLU A 175 -5.38 41.35 29.05
N ALA A 176 -5.03 40.31 29.81
CA ALA A 176 -5.92 39.66 30.77
C ALA A 176 -5.77 40.20 32.21
N LYS A 177 -5.56 41.52 32.36
CA LYS A 177 -5.51 42.20 33.67
C LYS A 177 -6.74 43.05 33.90
#